data_AF-R9PRE0-F1
#
_entry.id   AF-R9PRE0-F1
#
_cell.length_a   1.000
_cell.length_b   1.000
_cell.length_c   1.000
_cell.angle_alpha   90.00
_cell.angle_beta   90.00
_cell.angle_gamma   90.00
#
_symmetry.space_group_name_H-M   'P 1'
#
loop_
_entity.id
_entity.type
_entity.pdbx_description
1 polymer ?
#
loop_
_entity_poly.entity_id
_entity_poly.type
_entity_poly.pdbx_seq_one_letter_code
_entity_poly.pdbx_strand_id
1 'polypeptide(L)'
;MAGVCLVVHETSIPYVKNVLAAIADALKDAFGCDCPMIACSSIDSAETKDVEYIFIIGENLGRFTRKQGRRYIFINFSVVSKLGSLASNSLNGSKLIRYKSQLLQSKLDLFDAVMDYYPPQTRYLSKTLNTPVFGFVPWVAPCAGLKPIPLESRAYDVCFVGSLSKRRQRVLDKLKAEGCVLSPFSNVVAEEVSAQSRCTLNIHLERSNHLEIPRVMGALAQSPLITESSYGIYELIPKQLVQVHSYSNLVNQTLALLANPKSLEETALRARSWYIEVAAPRYKDMFISAVNELRFTLKVTRASKQVDSLSVE
;
A
#
# COMPACT_ATOMS: atom_id res chain seq x y z
N MET A 1 7.58 -19.24 21.57
CA MET A 1 6.69 -18.36 20.77
C MET A 1 7.02 -18.58 19.30
N ALA A 2 6.04 -18.49 18.41
CA ALA A 2 6.27 -18.65 16.97
C ALA A 2 7.10 -17.47 16.43
N GLY A 3 8.24 -17.72 15.80
CA GLY A 3 9.03 -16.67 15.15
C GLY A 3 8.34 -16.12 13.90
N VAL A 4 8.58 -14.85 13.58
CA VAL A 4 8.01 -14.16 12.41
C VAL A 4 9.11 -13.39 11.66
N CYS A 5 8.98 -13.24 10.35
CA CYS A 5 9.79 -12.30 9.57
C CYS A 5 9.00 -11.68 8.42
N LEU A 6 9.50 -10.55 7.92
CA LEU A 6 8.98 -9.87 6.74
C LEU A 6 10.03 -9.91 5.62
N VAL A 7 9.75 -10.67 4.57
CA VAL A 7 10.59 -10.76 3.37
C VAL A 7 10.06 -9.79 2.32
N VAL A 8 10.93 -8.96 1.76
CA VAL A 8 10.56 -7.92 0.80
C VAL A 8 11.45 -7.99 -0.43
N HIS A 9 10.84 -7.91 -1.62
CA HIS A 9 11.60 -7.72 -2.85
C HIS A 9 12.35 -6.39 -2.83
N GLU A 10 13.66 -6.40 -3.07
CA GLU A 10 14.53 -5.21 -2.97
C GLU A 10 14.02 -3.99 -3.76
N THR A 11 13.45 -4.22 -4.95
CA THR A 11 12.92 -3.14 -5.79
C THR A 11 11.67 -2.45 -5.23
N SER A 12 10.99 -3.08 -4.25
CA SER A 12 9.80 -2.50 -3.62
C SER A 12 10.15 -1.54 -2.49
N ILE A 13 11.31 -1.70 -1.86
CA ILE A 13 11.69 -0.95 -0.65
C ILE A 13 11.63 0.57 -0.83
N PRO A 14 12.20 1.17 -1.91
CA PRO A 14 12.23 2.63 -2.04
C PRO A 14 10.84 3.28 -2.03
N TYR A 15 9.82 2.56 -2.48
CA TYR A 15 8.47 3.11 -2.67
C TYR A 15 7.56 2.97 -1.47
N VAL A 16 7.84 2.03 -0.56
CA VAL A 16 6.96 1.70 0.57
C VAL A 16 7.71 1.51 1.89
N LYS A 17 8.95 1.99 2.00
CA LYS A 17 9.83 1.82 3.19
C LYS A 17 9.11 2.05 4.52
N ASN A 18 8.36 3.14 4.64
CA ASN A 18 7.67 3.49 5.88
C ASN A 18 6.44 2.61 6.16
N VAL A 19 5.77 2.13 5.11
CA VAL A 19 4.71 1.11 5.24
C VAL A 19 5.30 -0.23 5.67
N LEU A 20 6.45 -0.63 5.12
CA LEU A 20 7.15 -1.86 5.50
C LEU A 20 7.57 -1.83 6.98
N ALA A 21 8.12 -0.69 7.44
CA ALA A 21 8.48 -0.50 8.84
C ALA A 21 7.25 -0.60 9.76
N ALA A 22 6.13 0.02 9.38
CA ALA A 22 4.88 -0.05 10.15
C ALA A 22 4.31 -1.48 10.21
N ILE A 23 4.40 -2.23 9.12
CA ILE A 23 3.99 -3.65 9.09
C ILE A 23 4.90 -4.50 9.97
N ALA A 24 6.23 -4.32 9.87
CA ALA A 24 7.18 -5.07 10.70
C ALA A 24 6.96 -4.82 12.20
N ASP A 25 6.71 -3.56 12.59
CA ASP A 25 6.35 -3.17 13.97
C ASP A 25 5.04 -3.85 14.43
N ALA A 26 3.98 -3.79 13.61
CA ALA A 26 2.72 -4.45 13.95
C ALA A 26 2.82 -5.98 14.01
N LEU A 27 3.67 -6.59 13.19
CA LEU A 27 3.99 -8.02 13.28
C LEU A 27 4.73 -8.33 14.59
N LYS A 28 5.71 -7.49 14.97
CA LYS A 28 6.40 -7.63 16.26
C LYS A 28 5.42 -7.59 17.43
N ASP A 29 4.49 -6.63 17.42
CA ASP A 29 3.44 -6.52 18.43
C ASP A 29 2.52 -7.74 18.45
N ALA A 30 2.05 -8.20 17.28
CA ALA A 30 1.11 -9.32 17.17
C ALA A 30 1.73 -10.68 17.59
N PHE A 31 3.04 -10.85 17.40
CA PHE A 31 3.76 -12.09 17.73
C PHE A 31 4.48 -12.05 19.08
N GLY A 32 4.72 -10.87 19.66
CA GLY A 32 5.46 -10.71 20.90
C GLY A 32 6.95 -11.06 20.77
N CYS A 33 7.51 -10.95 19.57
CA CYS A 33 8.92 -11.24 19.28
C CYS A 33 9.44 -10.33 18.16
N ASP A 34 10.75 -10.24 17.99
CA ASP A 34 11.33 -9.42 16.91
C ASP A 34 10.91 -9.94 15.52
N CYS A 35 10.69 -9.01 14.60
CA CYS A 35 10.32 -9.27 13.21
C CYS A 35 11.42 -8.71 12.29
N PRO A 36 12.47 -9.49 11.96
CA PRO A 36 13.48 -9.06 11.01
C PRO A 36 12.86 -8.80 9.63
N MET A 37 13.22 -7.65 9.04
CA MET A 37 12.90 -7.32 7.66
C MET A 37 14.06 -7.74 6.76
N ILE A 38 13.81 -8.65 5.82
CA ILE A 38 14.82 -9.22 4.95
C ILE A 38 14.55 -8.73 3.51
N ALA A 39 15.48 -7.94 2.98
CA ALA A 39 15.47 -7.51 1.59
C ALA A 39 16.19 -8.55 0.73
N CYS A 40 15.53 -9.07 -0.32
CA CYS A 40 16.16 -10.03 -1.23
C CYS A 40 15.50 -10.00 -2.62
N SER A 41 16.22 -10.48 -3.63
CA SER A 41 15.67 -10.75 -4.97
C SER A 41 15.00 -12.13 -5.08
N SER A 42 15.35 -13.08 -4.20
CA SER A 42 14.78 -14.43 -4.13
C SER A 42 14.57 -14.89 -2.69
N ILE A 43 13.40 -15.47 -2.40
CA ILE A 43 13.07 -16.02 -1.07
C ILE A 43 13.99 -17.17 -0.67
N ASP A 44 14.49 -17.96 -1.63
CA ASP A 44 15.39 -19.08 -1.32
C ASP A 44 16.72 -18.60 -0.73
N SER A 45 17.14 -17.36 -1.05
CA SER A 45 18.32 -16.72 -0.46
C SER A 45 18.07 -16.05 0.89
N ALA A 46 16.81 -15.94 1.34
CA ALA A 46 16.48 -15.26 2.58
C ALA A 46 16.85 -16.11 3.81
N GLU A 47 17.75 -15.58 4.64
CA GLU A 47 18.11 -16.17 5.93
C GLU A 47 16.95 -16.05 6.92
N THR A 48 16.21 -17.14 7.05
CA THR A 48 14.97 -17.22 7.81
C THR A 48 15.08 -18.34 8.84
N LYS A 49 16.12 -18.32 9.69
CA LYS A 49 16.30 -19.32 10.75
C LYS A 49 15.25 -19.10 11.86
N ASP A 50 14.71 -20.20 12.39
CA ASP A 50 13.81 -20.20 13.56
C ASP A 50 12.50 -19.40 13.42
N VAL A 51 12.04 -19.15 12.19
CA VAL A 51 10.75 -18.51 11.93
C VAL A 51 9.69 -19.52 11.50
N GLU A 52 8.49 -19.40 12.08
CA GLU A 52 7.31 -20.18 11.69
C GLU A 52 6.49 -19.42 10.64
N TYR A 53 6.38 -18.09 10.74
CA TYR A 53 5.59 -17.25 9.83
C TYR A 53 6.49 -16.37 8.96
N ILE A 54 6.31 -16.43 7.66
CA ILE A 54 7.05 -15.65 6.67
C ILE A 54 6.04 -14.81 5.88
N PHE A 55 6.00 -13.51 6.16
CA PHE A 55 5.22 -12.54 5.41
C PHE A 55 6.03 -12.06 4.23
N ILE A 56 5.43 -12.02 3.04
CA ILE A 56 6.15 -11.80 1.79
C ILE A 56 5.52 -10.64 1.02
N ILE A 57 6.31 -9.62 0.72
CA ILE A 57 5.92 -8.48 -0.13
C ILE A 57 6.79 -8.48 -1.38
N GLY A 58 6.17 -8.50 -2.56
CA GLY A 58 6.88 -8.32 -3.82
C GLY A 58 6.29 -9.13 -4.95
N GLU A 59 5.62 -8.46 -5.89
CA GLU A 59 4.99 -9.10 -7.05
C GLU A 59 6.02 -9.81 -7.95
N ASN A 60 7.26 -9.29 -7.99
CA ASN A 60 8.34 -9.82 -8.81
C ASN A 60 9.10 -11.00 -8.19
N LEU A 61 8.80 -11.39 -6.94
CA LEU A 61 9.46 -12.55 -6.32
C LEU A 61 9.14 -13.82 -7.12
N GLY A 62 10.18 -14.54 -7.53
CA GLY A 62 10.03 -15.81 -8.24
C GLY A 62 9.32 -16.87 -7.40
N ARG A 63 9.05 -18.01 -8.03
CA ARG A 63 8.69 -19.23 -7.29
C ARG A 63 9.88 -19.62 -6.39
N PHE A 64 9.60 -20.24 -5.25
CA PHE A 64 10.60 -20.60 -4.24
C PHE A 64 10.28 -21.94 -3.60
N THR A 65 11.25 -22.51 -2.89
CA THR A 65 11.10 -23.81 -2.23
C THR A 65 10.56 -23.62 -0.82
N ARG A 66 9.39 -24.23 -0.55
CA ARG A 66 8.80 -24.20 0.79
C ARG A 66 9.59 -25.09 1.74
N LYS A 67 10.12 -24.49 2.80
CA LYS A 67 10.73 -25.21 3.95
C LYS A 67 9.65 -25.75 4.89
N GLN A 68 9.83 -26.98 5.36
CA GLN A 68 8.89 -27.69 6.24
C GLN A 68 8.66 -26.92 7.56
N GLY A 69 7.44 -27.02 8.09
CA GLY A 69 7.08 -26.39 9.36
C GLY A 69 6.81 -24.88 9.30
N ARG A 70 6.90 -24.28 8.11
CA ARG A 70 6.71 -22.83 7.93
C ARG A 70 5.41 -22.48 7.22
N ARG A 71 4.92 -21.27 7.50
CA ARG A 71 3.76 -20.65 6.90
C ARG A 71 4.18 -19.47 6.03
N TYR A 72 3.70 -19.45 4.80
CA TYR A 72 4.02 -18.43 3.81
C TYR A 72 2.78 -17.58 3.55
N ILE A 73 2.87 -16.29 3.86
CA ILE A 73 1.76 -15.35 3.78
C ILE A 73 2.13 -14.31 2.72
N PHE A 74 1.37 -14.25 1.64
CA PHE A 74 1.57 -13.21 0.63
C PHE A 74 0.85 -11.93 1.02
N ILE A 75 1.57 -10.83 1.20
CA ILE A 75 0.98 -9.51 1.36
C ILE A 75 0.89 -8.86 -0.02
N ASN A 76 -0.33 -8.87 -0.57
CA ASN A 76 -0.63 -8.30 -1.86
C ASN A 76 -0.80 -6.78 -1.77
N PHE A 77 0.07 -6.05 -2.48
CA PHE A 77 -0.04 -4.60 -2.74
C PHE A 77 -0.43 -4.27 -4.18
N SER A 78 -0.87 -5.28 -4.92
CA SER A 78 -1.21 -5.16 -6.34
C SER A 78 -2.70 -5.27 -6.57
N VAL A 79 -3.18 -4.47 -7.52
CA VAL A 79 -4.56 -4.61 -7.99
C VAL A 79 -4.63 -5.69 -9.06
N VAL A 80 -5.37 -6.73 -8.75
CA VAL A 80 -5.48 -7.98 -9.52
C VAL A 80 -6.90 -8.25 -10.02
N SER A 81 -7.85 -7.38 -9.66
CA SER A 81 -9.25 -7.48 -10.05
C SER A 81 -9.79 -6.15 -10.56
N LYS A 82 -10.61 -6.21 -11.61
CA LYS A 82 -11.33 -5.03 -12.10
C LYS A 82 -12.48 -4.72 -11.15
N LEU A 83 -12.50 -3.50 -10.62
CA LEU A 83 -13.52 -3.03 -9.68
C LEU A 83 -14.21 -1.78 -10.23
N GLY A 84 -15.51 -1.66 -9.94
CA GLY A 84 -16.36 -0.59 -10.47
C GLY A 84 -16.71 -0.75 -11.96
N SER A 85 -17.04 0.37 -12.62
CA SER A 85 -17.48 0.37 -14.03
C SER A 85 -16.37 -0.05 -15.00
N LEU A 86 -16.72 -0.88 -15.99
CA LEU A 86 -15.82 -1.30 -17.07
C LEU A 86 -15.30 -0.12 -17.90
N ALA A 87 -16.10 0.94 -18.05
CA ALA A 87 -15.73 2.15 -18.79
C ALA A 87 -14.60 2.95 -18.11
N SER A 88 -14.41 2.76 -16.79
CA SER A 88 -13.42 3.49 -16.01
C SER A 88 -11.98 3.05 -16.26
N ASN A 89 -11.77 1.89 -16.90
CA ASN A 89 -10.44 1.38 -17.21
C ASN A 89 -10.08 1.65 -18.68
N SER A 90 -8.82 1.99 -18.93
CA SER A 90 -8.24 1.94 -20.28
C SER A 90 -7.94 0.48 -20.69
N LEU A 91 -7.66 0.26 -21.97
CA LEU A 91 -7.15 -1.03 -22.46
C LEU A 91 -5.83 -1.40 -21.77
N ASN A 92 -4.90 -0.46 -21.64
CA ASN A 92 -3.63 -0.69 -20.95
C ASN A 92 -3.83 -1.00 -19.46
N GLY A 93 -4.68 -0.24 -18.77
CA GLY A 93 -5.06 -0.55 -17.38
C GLY A 93 -5.66 -1.94 -17.24
N SER A 94 -6.56 -2.33 -18.15
CA SER A 94 -7.14 -3.68 -18.19
C SER A 94 -6.10 -4.78 -18.41
N LYS A 95 -5.13 -4.56 -19.32
CA LYS A 95 -4.04 -5.50 -19.57
C LYS A 95 -3.13 -5.65 -18.35
N LEU A 96 -2.79 -4.54 -17.70
CA LEU A 96 -1.98 -4.54 -16.49
C LEU A 96 -2.66 -5.34 -15.38
N ILE A 97 -3.93 -5.08 -15.06
CA ILE A 97 -4.68 -5.82 -14.04
C ILE A 97 -4.70 -7.33 -14.34
N ARG A 98 -4.93 -7.70 -15.60
CA ARG A 98 -4.94 -9.10 -16.03
C ARG A 98 -3.57 -9.76 -15.82
N TYR A 99 -2.51 -9.08 -16.22
CA TYR A 99 -1.14 -9.55 -16.01
C TYR A 99 -0.84 -9.77 -14.52
N LYS A 100 -1.17 -8.80 -13.66
CA LYS A 100 -1.00 -8.91 -12.20
C LYS A 100 -1.82 -10.07 -11.61
N SER A 101 -3.04 -10.25 -12.09
CA SER A 101 -3.90 -11.38 -11.72
C SER A 101 -3.27 -12.72 -12.07
N GLN A 102 -2.73 -12.85 -13.28
CA GLN A 102 -2.03 -14.06 -13.72
C GLN A 102 -0.77 -14.33 -12.89
N LEU A 103 0.00 -13.28 -12.56
CA LEU A 103 1.16 -13.40 -11.68
C LEU A 103 0.78 -13.93 -10.30
N LEU A 104 -0.27 -13.37 -9.67
CA LEU A 104 -0.76 -13.85 -8.38
C LEU A 104 -1.17 -15.32 -8.48
N GLN A 105 -2.03 -15.66 -9.44
CA GLN A 105 -2.53 -17.03 -9.64
C GLN A 105 -1.40 -18.05 -9.83
N SER A 106 -0.34 -17.69 -10.57
CA SER A 106 0.81 -18.57 -10.82
C SER A 106 1.66 -18.93 -9.59
N LYS A 107 1.38 -18.32 -8.44
CA LYS A 107 2.14 -18.50 -7.19
C LYS A 107 1.25 -18.85 -5.99
N LEU A 108 -0.08 -18.89 -6.14
CA LEU A 108 -0.99 -19.12 -5.00
C LEU A 108 -0.76 -20.46 -4.30
N ASP A 109 -0.27 -21.47 -5.02
CA ASP A 109 0.10 -22.78 -4.47
C ASP A 109 1.27 -22.72 -3.46
N LEU A 110 2.06 -21.65 -3.51
CA LEU A 110 3.20 -21.42 -2.62
C LEU A 110 2.81 -20.78 -1.29
N PHE A 111 1.58 -20.25 -1.18
CA PHE A 111 1.15 -19.47 -0.03
C PHE A 111 0.03 -20.18 0.75
N ASP A 112 0.12 -20.10 2.07
CA ASP A 112 -0.91 -20.60 2.98
C ASP A 112 -2.05 -19.59 3.15
N ALA A 113 -1.78 -18.31 2.94
CA ALA A 113 -2.77 -17.23 3.01
C ALA A 113 -2.35 -16.03 2.16
N VAL A 114 -3.32 -15.19 1.81
CA VAL A 114 -3.11 -13.87 1.19
C VAL A 114 -3.63 -12.80 2.14
N MET A 115 -2.84 -11.76 2.38
CA MET A 115 -3.30 -10.51 2.96
C MET A 115 -3.43 -9.46 1.87
N ASP A 116 -4.62 -8.90 1.69
CA ASP A 116 -4.92 -7.96 0.62
C ASP A 116 -5.18 -6.57 1.17
N TYR A 117 -4.52 -5.57 0.57
CA TYR A 117 -4.48 -4.19 1.08
C TYR A 117 -5.72 -3.35 0.72
N TYR A 118 -6.63 -3.89 -0.09
CA TYR A 118 -7.73 -3.13 -0.68
C TYR A 118 -9.09 -3.80 -0.41
N PRO A 119 -9.88 -3.32 0.58
CA PRO A 119 -11.05 -4.04 1.08
C PRO A 119 -12.07 -4.49 0.02
N PRO A 120 -12.42 -3.70 -1.02
CA PRO A 120 -13.28 -4.18 -2.08
C PRO A 120 -12.68 -5.34 -2.89
N GLN A 121 -11.37 -5.34 -3.13
CA GLN A 121 -10.67 -6.45 -3.77
C GLN A 121 -10.61 -7.66 -2.84
N THR A 122 -10.34 -7.46 -1.55
CA THR A 122 -10.33 -8.53 -0.55
C THR A 122 -11.64 -9.31 -0.56
N ARG A 123 -12.79 -8.62 -0.57
CA ARG A 123 -14.13 -9.26 -0.64
C ARG A 123 -14.35 -10.09 -1.90
N TYR A 124 -13.71 -9.71 -3.02
CA TYR A 124 -13.77 -10.45 -4.27
C TYR A 124 -12.84 -11.65 -4.24
N LEU A 125 -11.59 -11.47 -3.78
CA LEU A 125 -10.59 -12.52 -3.69
C LEU A 125 -10.99 -13.62 -2.70
N SER A 126 -11.58 -13.26 -1.55
CA SER A 126 -12.04 -14.25 -0.56
C SER A 126 -13.14 -15.18 -1.08
N LYS A 127 -13.86 -14.80 -2.14
CA LYS A 127 -14.89 -15.63 -2.79
C LYS A 127 -14.37 -16.43 -3.98
N THR A 128 -13.21 -16.07 -4.51
CA THR A 128 -12.71 -16.59 -5.80
C THR A 128 -11.42 -17.37 -5.67
N LEU A 129 -10.65 -17.16 -4.60
CA LEU A 129 -9.45 -17.93 -4.31
C LEU A 129 -9.77 -19.07 -3.35
N ASN A 130 -9.14 -20.22 -3.57
CA ASN A 130 -9.15 -21.34 -2.63
C ASN A 130 -8.20 -21.12 -1.44
N THR A 131 -7.31 -20.13 -1.55
CA THR A 131 -6.40 -19.70 -0.49
C THR A 131 -7.11 -18.69 0.41
N PRO A 132 -7.06 -18.82 1.76
CA PRO A 132 -7.64 -17.84 2.68
C PRO A 132 -7.15 -16.42 2.40
N VAL A 133 -8.06 -15.45 2.38
CA VAL A 133 -7.77 -14.04 2.11
C VAL A 133 -8.21 -13.16 3.28
N PHE A 134 -7.29 -12.37 3.81
CA PHE A 134 -7.52 -11.45 4.92
C PHE A 134 -7.34 -10.00 4.44
N GLY A 135 -8.24 -9.11 4.84
CA GLY A 135 -8.18 -7.71 4.43
C GLY A 135 -7.42 -6.86 5.42
N PHE A 136 -6.61 -5.93 4.92
CA PHE A 136 -6.06 -4.85 5.72
C PHE A 136 -6.02 -3.54 4.89
N VAL A 137 -5.69 -2.43 5.53
CA VAL A 137 -5.44 -1.14 4.88
C VAL A 137 -4.06 -0.70 5.36
N PRO A 138 -3.13 -0.38 4.46
CA PRO A 138 -1.80 0.03 4.85
C PRO A 138 -1.82 1.40 5.49
N TRP A 139 -0.93 1.60 6.44
CA TRP A 139 -0.64 2.88 7.06
C TRP A 139 0.87 3.06 7.12
N VAL A 140 1.29 4.31 7.22
CA VAL A 140 2.61 4.69 7.71
C VAL A 140 2.49 5.07 9.18
N ALA A 141 3.47 4.68 9.98
CA ALA A 141 3.60 5.28 11.31
C ALA A 141 3.71 6.81 11.11
N PRO A 142 2.97 7.62 11.89
CA PRO A 142 3.20 9.06 11.90
C PRO A 142 4.69 9.28 12.09
N CYS A 143 5.34 10.06 11.22
CA CYS A 143 6.79 10.25 11.29
C CYS A 143 7.17 10.85 12.64
N ALA A 144 7.50 9.98 13.60
CA ALA A 144 7.97 10.35 14.91
C ALA A 144 9.32 11.03 14.72
N GLY A 145 9.31 12.36 14.65
CA GLY A 145 10.50 13.18 14.48
C GLY A 145 10.49 14.18 13.31
N LEU A 146 9.56 14.08 12.35
CA LEU A 146 9.41 15.15 11.36
C LEU A 146 8.58 16.27 11.97
N LYS A 147 9.27 17.32 12.45
CA LYS A 147 8.62 18.58 12.80
C LYS A 147 7.87 19.08 11.56
N PRO A 148 6.55 19.32 11.63
CA PRO A 148 5.81 19.84 10.49
C PRO A 148 6.48 21.11 9.98
N ILE A 149 6.91 21.10 8.73
CA ILE A 149 7.41 22.29 8.05
C ILE A 149 6.18 23.12 7.68
N PRO A 150 6.09 24.39 8.11
CA PRO A 150 5.04 25.30 7.67
C PRO A 150 4.95 25.29 6.14
N LEU A 151 3.74 25.28 5.59
CA LEU A 151 3.52 25.03 4.16
C LEU A 151 4.28 26.05 3.29
N GLU A 152 4.31 27.30 3.69
CA GLU A 152 5.03 28.40 3.05
C GLU A 152 6.56 28.26 3.08
N SER A 153 7.09 27.45 4.00
CA SER A 153 8.53 27.19 4.15
C SER A 153 8.98 25.90 3.44
N ARG A 154 8.09 25.23 2.73
CA ARG A 154 8.37 23.97 2.02
C ARG A 154 9.13 24.24 0.72
N ALA A 155 10.09 23.38 0.41
CA ALA A 155 11.00 23.54 -0.73
C ALA A 155 10.31 23.34 -2.09
N TYR A 156 9.18 22.61 -2.12
CA TYR A 156 8.47 22.27 -3.34
C TYR A 156 7.00 22.69 -3.25
N ASP A 157 6.41 23.06 -4.38
CA ASP A 157 4.97 23.30 -4.50
C ASP A 157 4.20 21.98 -4.58
N VAL A 158 4.68 21.05 -5.41
CA VAL A 158 3.95 19.81 -5.72
C VAL A 158 4.86 18.60 -5.57
N CYS A 159 4.43 17.66 -4.72
CA CYS A 159 4.98 16.31 -4.65
C CYS A 159 4.29 15.39 -5.66
N PHE A 160 5.08 14.69 -6.45
CA PHE A 160 4.66 13.47 -7.14
C PHE A 160 5.78 12.45 -7.01
N VAL A 161 5.48 11.21 -6.60
CA VAL A 161 6.47 10.13 -6.52
C VAL A 161 5.94 8.90 -7.24
N GLY A 162 6.74 8.39 -8.18
CA GLY A 162 6.41 7.20 -8.96
C GLY A 162 7.01 7.24 -10.37
N SER A 163 6.91 6.11 -11.07
CA SER A 163 7.41 5.99 -12.44
C SER A 163 6.70 6.96 -13.40
N LEU A 164 7.46 7.58 -14.29
CA LEU A 164 6.93 8.46 -15.32
C LEU A 164 6.29 7.66 -16.47
N SER A 165 5.04 7.97 -16.77
CA SER A 165 4.38 7.62 -18.03
C SER A 165 4.10 8.89 -18.82
N LYS A 166 3.83 8.77 -20.12
CA LYS A 166 3.38 9.91 -20.94
C LYS A 166 2.17 10.64 -20.34
N ARG A 167 1.31 9.91 -19.61
CA ARG A 167 0.15 10.47 -18.89
C ARG A 167 0.60 11.34 -17.72
N ARG A 168 1.49 10.84 -16.87
CA ARG A 168 2.02 11.57 -15.71
C ARG A 168 2.84 12.79 -16.15
N GLN A 169 3.74 12.58 -17.12
CA GLN A 169 4.60 13.64 -17.66
C GLN A 169 3.79 14.85 -18.15
N ARG A 170 2.69 14.64 -18.88
CA ARG A 170 1.82 15.73 -19.36
C ARG A 170 1.25 16.62 -18.26
N VAL A 171 0.97 16.07 -17.07
CA VAL A 171 0.47 16.86 -15.95
C VAL A 171 1.60 17.64 -15.30
N LEU A 172 2.74 16.98 -15.09
CA LEU A 172 3.93 17.59 -14.49
C LEU A 172 4.51 18.70 -15.37
N ASP A 173 4.61 18.50 -16.69
CA ASP A 173 5.08 19.51 -17.63
C ASP A 173 4.21 20.77 -17.60
N LYS A 174 2.88 20.60 -17.50
CA LYS A 174 1.95 21.72 -17.37
C LYS A 174 2.14 22.47 -16.07
N LEU A 175 2.21 21.76 -14.93
CA LEU A 175 2.48 22.41 -13.64
C LEU A 175 3.81 23.17 -13.65
N LYS A 176 4.85 22.59 -14.26
CA LYS A 176 6.15 23.25 -14.41
C LYS A 176 6.07 24.49 -15.32
N ALA A 177 5.30 24.43 -16.40
CA ALA A 177 5.08 25.56 -17.31
C ALA A 177 4.34 26.73 -16.62
N GLU A 178 3.52 26.42 -15.63
CA GLU A 178 2.81 27.39 -14.77
C GLU A 178 3.67 27.87 -13.58
N GLY A 179 4.96 27.52 -13.57
CA GLY A 179 5.93 28.00 -12.59
C GLY A 179 6.01 27.20 -11.29
N CYS A 180 5.31 26.07 -11.16
CA CYS A 180 5.41 25.24 -9.96
C CYS A 180 6.80 24.60 -9.81
N VAL A 181 7.34 24.65 -8.59
CA VAL A 181 8.53 23.89 -8.21
C VAL A 181 8.12 22.46 -7.87
N LEU A 182 8.49 21.51 -8.72
CA LEU A 182 8.18 20.09 -8.54
C LEU A 182 9.25 19.40 -7.69
N SER A 183 8.82 18.47 -6.84
CA SER A 183 9.74 17.62 -6.09
C SER A 183 10.46 16.59 -6.97
N PRO A 184 11.58 16.01 -6.50
CA PRO A 184 12.09 14.76 -7.06
C PRO A 184 11.01 13.67 -7.00
N PHE A 185 10.89 12.86 -8.05
CA PHE A 185 9.82 11.86 -8.18
C PHE A 185 10.30 10.40 -8.21
N SER A 186 11.60 10.17 -8.19
CA SER A 186 12.23 8.84 -8.30
C SER A 186 13.40 8.70 -7.33
N ASN A 187 13.66 7.48 -6.85
CA ASN A 187 14.73 7.17 -5.89
C ASN A 187 14.64 8.00 -4.60
N VAL A 188 13.42 8.24 -4.13
CA VAL A 188 13.11 9.03 -2.93
C VAL A 188 12.08 8.33 -2.05
N VAL A 189 12.09 8.63 -0.76
CA VAL A 189 11.04 8.22 0.18
C VAL A 189 9.86 9.18 0.03
N ALA A 190 8.69 8.65 -0.35
CA ALA A 190 7.54 9.46 -0.73
C ALA A 190 7.05 10.39 0.39
N GLU A 191 7.04 9.90 1.64
CA GLU A 191 6.57 10.66 2.78
C GLU A 191 7.52 11.82 3.13
N GLU A 192 8.84 11.62 3.00
CA GLU A 192 9.84 12.65 3.25
C GLU A 192 9.72 13.80 2.25
N VAL A 193 9.51 13.47 0.98
CA VAL A 193 9.32 14.46 -0.09
C VAL A 193 7.96 15.14 0.03
N SER A 194 6.91 14.39 0.40
CA SER A 194 5.58 14.95 0.68
C SER A 194 5.62 15.96 1.84
N ALA A 195 6.41 15.70 2.89
CA ALA A 195 6.60 16.61 4.01
C ALA A 195 7.30 17.94 3.60
N GLN A 196 8.12 17.90 2.54
CA GLN A 196 8.79 19.07 1.96
C GLN A 196 7.99 19.74 0.84
N SER A 197 6.77 19.30 0.56
CA SER A 197 5.95 19.81 -0.55
C SER A 197 4.64 20.42 -0.07
N ARG A 198 4.19 21.51 -0.68
CA ARG A 198 2.96 22.21 -0.30
C ARG A 198 1.71 21.37 -0.51
N CYS A 199 1.65 20.57 -1.58
CA CYS A 199 0.65 19.53 -1.76
C CYS A 199 1.24 18.27 -2.37
N THR A 200 0.51 17.16 -2.30
CA THR A 200 0.84 15.92 -3.00
C THR A 200 -0.19 15.60 -4.06
N LEU A 201 0.29 15.19 -5.23
CA LEU A 201 -0.52 14.81 -6.38
C LEU A 201 -0.40 13.30 -6.62
N ASN A 202 -1.52 12.60 -6.59
CA ASN A 202 -1.59 11.19 -6.98
C ASN A 202 -2.22 11.05 -8.37
N ILE A 203 -1.41 10.58 -9.31
CA ILE A 203 -1.78 10.36 -10.72
C ILE A 203 -1.59 8.88 -11.04
N HIS A 204 -2.59 8.24 -11.62
CA HIS A 204 -2.53 6.83 -11.98
C HIS A 204 -1.56 6.62 -13.15
N LEU A 205 -0.85 5.50 -13.15
CA LEU A 205 0.08 5.15 -14.23
C LEU A 205 -0.67 5.06 -15.57
N GLU A 206 -1.81 4.37 -15.52
CA GLU A 206 -2.78 4.18 -16.59
C GLU A 206 -4.16 4.59 -16.09
N ARG A 207 -5.06 4.97 -17.01
CA ARG A 207 -6.46 5.21 -16.63
C ARG A 207 -7.04 3.91 -16.07
N SER A 208 -7.24 3.90 -14.76
CA SER A 208 -7.77 2.78 -14.00
C SER A 208 -8.53 3.33 -12.79
N ASN A 209 -9.48 2.56 -12.27
CA ASN A 209 -10.29 2.96 -11.12
C ASN A 209 -9.65 2.54 -9.78
N HIS A 210 -8.33 2.52 -9.72
CA HIS A 210 -7.56 1.85 -8.66
C HIS A 210 -6.87 2.83 -7.73
N LEU A 211 -7.06 2.60 -6.45
CA LEU A 211 -6.48 3.43 -5.41
C LEU A 211 -5.10 2.90 -5.01
N GLU A 212 -4.08 3.73 -5.19
CA GLU A 212 -2.71 3.48 -4.73
C GLU A 212 -2.60 3.80 -3.23
N ILE A 213 -3.30 3.02 -2.39
CA ILE A 213 -3.51 3.30 -0.96
C ILE A 213 -2.21 3.62 -0.19
N PRO A 214 -1.10 2.86 -0.32
CA PRO A 214 0.15 3.20 0.37
C PRO A 214 0.60 4.65 0.16
N ARG A 215 0.56 5.13 -1.09
CA ARG A 215 0.96 6.51 -1.43
C ARG A 215 -0.04 7.53 -0.89
N VAL A 216 -1.33 7.23 -1.01
CA VAL A 216 -2.41 8.12 -0.57
C VAL A 216 -2.38 8.31 0.94
N MET A 217 -2.19 7.23 1.71
CA MET A 217 -2.11 7.28 3.17
C MET A 217 -0.83 7.99 3.63
N GLY A 218 0.31 7.68 3.01
CA GLY A 218 1.56 8.40 3.27
C GLY A 218 1.47 9.90 3.00
N ALA A 219 0.77 10.30 1.94
CA ALA A 219 0.55 11.70 1.61
C ALA A 219 -0.33 12.44 2.63
N LEU A 220 -1.48 11.84 3.00
CA LEU A 220 -2.42 12.45 3.97
C LEU A 220 -1.80 12.72 5.33
N ALA A 221 -0.76 11.97 5.71
CA ALA A 221 0.00 12.20 6.93
C ALA A 221 0.86 13.47 6.89
N GLN A 222 1.17 14.02 5.70
CA GLN A 222 2.23 15.02 5.50
C GLN A 222 1.76 16.30 4.79
N SER A 223 0.85 16.18 3.83
CA SER A 223 0.38 17.30 3.00
C SER A 223 -1.03 17.08 2.48
N PRO A 224 -1.73 18.15 2.04
CA PRO A 224 -2.97 18.03 1.29
C PRO A 224 -2.80 17.14 0.07
N LEU A 225 -3.76 16.24 -0.16
CA LEU A 225 -3.75 15.31 -1.28
C LEU A 225 -4.76 15.72 -2.36
N ILE A 226 -4.27 15.82 -3.59
CA ILE A 226 -5.06 15.87 -4.81
C ILE A 226 -4.88 14.54 -5.55
N THR A 227 -5.97 13.91 -5.96
CA THR A 227 -5.91 12.60 -6.61
C THR A 227 -6.94 12.45 -7.73
N GLU A 228 -6.64 11.58 -8.70
CA GLU A 228 -7.65 11.05 -9.60
C GLU A 228 -8.73 10.27 -8.84
N SER A 229 -9.94 10.21 -9.42
CA SER A 229 -11.02 9.36 -8.93
C SER A 229 -10.60 7.89 -8.94
N SER A 230 -10.86 7.22 -7.82
CA SER A 230 -10.61 5.79 -7.62
C SER A 230 -11.82 5.14 -6.96
N TYR A 231 -12.04 3.86 -7.25
CA TYR A 231 -13.11 3.09 -6.64
C TYR A 231 -12.90 3.00 -5.12
N GLY A 232 -13.96 3.16 -4.34
CA GLY A 232 -13.90 2.99 -2.88
C GLY A 232 -13.05 4.02 -2.13
N ILE A 233 -12.57 5.11 -2.74
CA ILE A 233 -11.73 6.10 -2.03
C ILE A 233 -12.45 6.68 -0.80
N TYR A 234 -13.76 6.91 -0.90
CA TYR A 234 -14.57 7.43 0.21
C TYR A 234 -15.03 6.37 1.21
N GLU A 235 -14.77 5.08 0.94
CA GLU A 235 -14.88 4.02 1.97
C GLU A 235 -13.69 4.10 2.95
N LEU A 236 -12.58 4.70 2.52
CA LEU A 236 -11.33 4.77 3.28
C LEU A 236 -11.09 6.16 3.86
N ILE A 237 -11.34 7.21 3.07
CA ILE A 237 -10.97 8.59 3.41
C ILE A 237 -12.21 9.48 3.36
N PRO A 238 -12.54 10.22 4.42
CA PRO A 238 -13.62 11.19 4.40
C PRO A 238 -13.47 12.21 3.27
N LYS A 239 -14.58 12.52 2.57
CA LYS A 239 -14.62 13.39 1.38
C LYS A 239 -13.95 14.75 1.59
N GLN A 240 -14.06 15.30 2.79
CA GLN A 240 -13.53 16.61 3.16
C GLN A 240 -12.01 16.64 3.35
N LEU A 241 -11.33 15.49 3.34
CA LEU A 241 -9.88 15.39 3.60
C LEU A 241 -9.05 15.17 2.33
N VAL A 242 -9.69 14.90 1.20
CA VAL A 242 -9.02 14.60 -0.07
C VAL A 242 -9.73 15.28 -1.24
N GLN A 243 -8.96 15.90 -2.12
CA GLN A 243 -9.47 16.55 -3.32
C GLN A 243 -9.41 15.58 -4.50
N VAL A 244 -10.58 15.07 -4.89
CA VAL A 244 -10.71 14.07 -5.96
C VAL A 244 -11.20 14.74 -7.23
N HIS A 245 -10.41 14.68 -8.30
CA HIS A 245 -10.73 15.33 -9.56
C HIS A 245 -10.52 14.41 -10.77
N SER A 246 -11.12 14.79 -11.90
CA SER A 246 -10.82 14.16 -13.18
C SER A 246 -9.39 14.51 -13.61
N TYR A 247 -8.77 13.62 -14.39
CA TYR A 247 -7.42 13.83 -14.92
C TYR A 247 -7.26 15.17 -15.66
N SER A 248 -8.26 15.59 -16.42
CA SER A 248 -8.23 16.85 -17.17
C SER A 248 -8.18 18.08 -16.26
N ASN A 249 -8.68 17.96 -15.03
CA ASN A 249 -8.78 19.06 -14.07
C ASN A 249 -7.67 19.06 -13.02
N LEU A 250 -6.81 18.04 -12.96
CA LEU A 250 -5.77 17.94 -11.93
C LEU A 250 -4.90 19.21 -11.88
N VAL A 251 -4.40 19.68 -13.02
CA VAL A 251 -3.55 20.88 -13.10
C VAL A 251 -4.27 22.10 -12.52
N ASN A 252 -5.47 22.41 -13.03
CA ASN A 252 -6.21 23.60 -12.61
C ASN A 252 -6.55 23.57 -11.11
N GLN A 253 -6.92 22.39 -10.58
CA GLN A 253 -7.28 22.24 -9.17
C GLN A 253 -6.04 22.30 -8.27
N THR A 254 -4.90 21.77 -8.71
CA THR A 254 -3.61 21.95 -8.02
C THR A 254 -3.22 23.41 -7.93
N LEU A 255 -3.29 24.16 -9.03
CA LEU A 255 -2.97 25.59 -9.05
C LEU A 255 -3.94 26.39 -8.17
N ALA A 256 -5.24 26.10 -8.24
CA ALA A 256 -6.25 26.75 -7.41
C ALA A 256 -6.03 26.51 -5.91
N LEU A 257 -5.63 25.29 -5.53
CA LEU A 257 -5.29 24.97 -4.14
C LEU A 257 -4.04 25.72 -3.68
N LEU A 258 -2.99 25.75 -4.50
CA LEU A 258 -1.73 26.45 -4.18
C LEU A 258 -1.90 27.97 -4.09
N ALA A 259 -2.85 28.54 -4.84
CA ALA A 259 -3.20 29.95 -4.80
C ALA A 259 -4.04 30.35 -3.57
N ASN A 260 -4.52 29.39 -2.77
CA ASN A 260 -5.32 29.64 -1.57
C ASN A 260 -4.63 29.09 -0.31
N PRO A 261 -3.69 29.85 0.31
CA PRO A 261 -2.92 29.40 1.47
C PRO A 261 -3.79 28.92 2.64
N LYS A 262 -4.89 29.63 2.92
CA LYS A 262 -5.81 29.27 4.00
C LYS A 262 -6.46 27.90 3.76
N SER A 263 -6.99 27.68 2.55
CA SER A 263 -7.58 26.39 2.20
C SER A 263 -6.55 25.25 2.21
N LEU A 264 -5.31 25.53 1.78
CA LEU A 264 -4.21 24.59 1.80
C LEU A 264 -3.88 24.15 3.23
N GLU A 265 -3.72 25.11 4.14
CA GLU A 265 -3.41 24.87 5.56
C GLU A 265 -4.54 24.13 6.29
N GLU A 266 -5.79 24.59 6.13
CA GLU A 266 -6.95 23.95 6.74
C GLU A 266 -7.13 22.51 6.24
N THR A 267 -6.81 22.22 4.98
CA THR A 267 -6.88 20.87 4.43
C THR A 267 -5.75 20.01 5.00
N ALA A 268 -4.52 20.54 5.08
CA ALA A 268 -3.36 19.84 5.62
C ALA A 268 -3.58 19.45 7.09
N LEU A 269 -4.04 20.40 7.91
CA LEU A 269 -4.25 20.20 9.32
C LEU A 269 -5.34 19.15 9.58
N ARG A 270 -6.49 19.27 8.90
CA ARG A 270 -7.60 18.31 9.05
C ARG A 270 -7.20 16.90 8.61
N ALA A 271 -6.53 16.77 7.46
CA ALA A 271 -6.08 15.49 6.95
C ALA A 271 -5.07 14.83 7.91
N ARG A 272 -4.09 15.60 8.40
CA ARG A 272 -3.08 15.13 9.33
C ARG A 272 -3.67 14.74 10.69
N SER A 273 -4.53 15.56 11.29
CA SER A 273 -5.19 15.24 12.56
C SER A 273 -6.02 13.96 12.43
N TRP A 274 -6.87 13.85 11.41
CA TRP A 274 -7.62 12.62 11.17
C TRP A 274 -6.70 11.41 10.95
N TYR A 275 -5.61 11.58 10.22
CA TYR A 275 -4.68 10.49 9.96
C TYR A 275 -4.04 9.97 11.26
N ILE A 276 -3.54 10.87 12.09
CA ILE A 276 -2.85 10.52 13.34
C ILE A 276 -3.81 9.97 14.38
N GLU A 277 -4.96 10.62 14.57
CA GLU A 277 -5.90 10.32 15.66
C GLU A 277 -6.85 9.17 15.33
N VAL A 278 -7.14 8.96 14.03
CA VAL A 278 -8.18 8.02 13.60
C VAL A 278 -7.62 6.96 12.66
N ALA A 279 -7.01 7.35 11.54
CA ALA A 279 -6.69 6.41 10.47
C ALA A 279 -5.57 5.43 10.86
N ALA A 280 -4.40 5.94 11.29
CA ALA A 280 -3.25 5.11 11.58
C ALA A 280 -3.49 4.12 12.74
N PRO A 281 -4.07 4.52 13.90
CA PRO A 281 -4.39 3.58 14.97
C PRO A 281 -5.38 2.50 14.51
N ARG A 282 -6.48 2.91 13.86
CA ARG A 282 -7.50 1.99 13.36
C ARG A 282 -6.94 0.97 12.36
N TYR A 283 -6.07 1.42 11.46
CA TYR A 283 -5.50 0.54 10.43
C TYR A 283 -4.42 -0.39 11.01
N LYS A 284 -3.66 0.05 12.02
CA LYS A 284 -2.79 -0.83 12.82
C LYS A 284 -3.61 -1.92 13.50
N ASP A 285 -4.68 -1.55 14.21
CA ASP A 285 -5.55 -2.51 14.91
C ASP A 285 -6.21 -3.50 13.95
N MET A 286 -6.67 -3.02 12.79
CA MET A 286 -7.25 -3.87 11.75
C MET A 286 -6.23 -4.88 11.20
N PHE A 287 -4.98 -4.48 11.02
CA PHE A 287 -3.91 -5.40 10.60
C PHE A 287 -3.59 -6.44 11.67
N ILE A 288 -3.47 -6.03 12.94
CA ILE A 288 -3.24 -6.95 14.05
C ILE A 288 -4.39 -7.96 14.16
N SER A 289 -5.64 -7.50 14.02
CA SER A 289 -6.82 -8.35 13.99
C SER A 289 -6.75 -9.38 12.86
N ALA A 290 -6.45 -8.93 11.63
CA ALA A 290 -6.29 -9.80 10.47
C ALA A 290 -5.16 -10.84 10.66
N VAL A 291 -4.05 -10.46 11.28
CA VAL A 291 -2.94 -11.39 11.61
C VAL A 291 -3.39 -12.42 12.64
N ASN A 292 -4.15 -12.02 13.66
CA ASN A 292 -4.65 -12.95 14.67
C ASN A 292 -5.68 -13.93 14.10
N GLU A 293 -6.59 -13.46 13.25
CA GLU A 293 -7.53 -14.29 12.51
C GLU A 293 -6.78 -15.30 11.62
N LEU A 294 -5.79 -14.83 10.86
CA LEU A 294 -4.92 -15.67 10.03
C LEU A 294 -4.25 -16.77 10.85
N ARG A 295 -3.64 -16.44 12.01
CA ARG A 295 -2.98 -17.41 12.88
C ARG A 295 -3.96 -18.45 13.41
N PHE A 296 -5.18 -18.04 13.76
CA PHE A 296 -6.22 -18.96 14.20
C PHE A 296 -6.60 -19.93 13.06
N THR A 297 -6.92 -19.40 11.87
CA THR A 297 -7.27 -20.20 10.69
C THR A 297 -6.19 -21.23 10.34
N LEU A 298 -4.92 -20.80 10.28
CA LEU A 298 -3.81 -21.68 9.90
C LEU A 298 -3.48 -22.74 10.97
N LYS A 299 -3.82 -22.51 12.24
CA LYS A 299 -3.73 -23.51 13.31
C LYS A 299 -4.82 -24.56 13.19
N VAL A 300 -6.07 -24.14 12.98
CA VAL A 300 -7.23 -25.06 12.84
C VAL A 300 -7.03 -26.00 11.65
N THR A 301 -6.62 -25.48 10.49
CA THR A 301 -6.37 -26.30 9.29
C THR A 301 -5.27 -27.34 9.50
N ARG A 302 -4.29 -27.08 10.38
CA ARG A 302 -3.24 -28.06 10.72
C ARG A 302 -3.80 -29.21 11.56
N ALA A 303 -4.62 -28.91 12.55
CA ALA A 303 -5.22 -29.91 13.41
C ALA A 303 -6.11 -30.87 12.62
N SER A 304 -6.96 -30.36 11.72
CA SER A 304 -7.82 -31.20 10.87
C SER A 304 -7.01 -32.16 9.99
N LYS A 305 -5.93 -31.69 9.34
CA LYS A 305 -5.07 -32.54 8.51
C LYS A 305 -4.33 -33.62 9.28
N GLN A 306 -3.98 -33.37 10.55
CA GLN A 306 -3.33 -34.38 11.40
C GLN A 306 -4.32 -35.45 11.87
N VAL A 307 -5.57 -35.08 12.15
CA VAL A 307 -6.63 -36.05 12.51
C VAL A 307 -6.96 -36.95 11.32
N ASP A 308 -7.08 -36.39 10.11
CA ASP A 308 -7.36 -37.16 8.90
C ASP A 308 -6.21 -38.11 8.51
N SER A 309 -4.95 -37.78 8.84
CA SER A 309 -3.82 -38.70 8.62
C SER A 309 -3.73 -39.82 9.65
N LEU A 310 -4.33 -39.65 10.83
CA LEU A 310 -4.33 -40.65 11.91
C LEU A 310 -5.55 -41.58 11.85
N SER A 311 -6.54 -41.31 11.00
CA SER A 311 -7.75 -42.13 10.81
C SER A 311 -7.67 -43.07 9.61
N VAL A 312 -6.51 -43.13 8.94
CA VAL A 312 -6.23 -44.00 7.78
C VAL A 312 -5.17 -45.07 8.10
N GLU A 313 -4.74 -45.18 9.37
CA GLU A 313 -3.96 -46.31 9.91
C GLU A 313 -4.85 -47.25 10.73
#